data_AF-A0A428D1Z9-F1
#
_entry.id   AF-A0A428D1Z9-F1
#
_cell.length_a   1.000
_cell.length_b   1.000
_cell.length_c   1.000
_cell.angle_alpha   90.00
_cell.angle_beta   90.00
_cell.angle_gamma   90.00
#
_symmetry.space_group_name_H-M   'P 1'
#
loop_
_entity.id
_entity.type
_entity.pdbx_description
1 polymer ?
#
loop_
_entity_poly.entity_id
_entity_poly.type
_entity_poly.pdbx_seq_one_letter_code
_entity_poly.pdbx_strand_id
1 'polypeptide(L)'
;MIPIKNVYYMLAYAFSVLKGQGYKKLSTEEFQNTADLMSAILVKAIVIQLKRGLEKKYISKTEELSTLRGKIEIGESLKSQSSFRKRIVCTYEEFSVDNTMNRIIKSTLHLLLKSDIPKKRKKDLRKILVFFNEIDIIDLNKVNWKFQYNRNNQSYRMIISICYLVIKGLLQTTLDGQMKLMDFLNEQQMNRLYEKFILEYYKKHYPQLKANASQIPWVLDDGIGDMLPIMQSDIQLQKENNVLIIDAKYYSSTTQAHFDKNTIHSNNLYQIFTYVKNRQYQFGDNKCIVSGMLLYAKTNEKIQLDNIY
;
A
#
# COMPACT_ATOMS: atom_id res chain seq x y z
N MET A 1 13.75 -12.69 9.87
CA MET A 1 13.80 -11.25 9.57
C MET A 1 14.61 -11.01 8.29
N ILE A 2 14.15 -10.14 7.38
CA ILE A 2 14.92 -9.73 6.19
C ILE A 2 15.66 -8.41 6.45
N PRO A 3 16.76 -8.12 5.75
CA PRO A 3 17.39 -6.80 5.80
C PRO A 3 16.42 -5.68 5.38
N ILE A 4 16.39 -4.58 6.12
CA ILE A 4 15.54 -3.39 5.82
C ILE A 4 15.85 -2.84 4.42
N LYS A 5 17.11 -2.96 3.98
CA LYS A 5 17.53 -2.60 2.62
C LYS A 5 16.77 -3.36 1.53
N ASN A 6 16.40 -4.62 1.77
CA ASN A 6 15.59 -5.40 0.83
C ASN A 6 14.16 -4.85 0.74
N VAL A 7 13.59 -4.35 1.84
CA VAL A 7 12.30 -3.64 1.84
C VAL A 7 12.36 -2.41 0.94
N TYR A 8 13.42 -1.61 1.03
CA TYR A 8 13.62 -0.46 0.14
C TYR A 8 13.65 -0.88 -1.34
N TYR A 9 14.38 -1.95 -1.67
CA TYR A 9 14.45 -2.43 -3.05
C TYR A 9 13.09 -2.92 -3.56
N MET A 10 12.34 -3.69 -2.75
CA MET A 10 10.99 -4.11 -3.13
C MET A 10 10.07 -2.91 -3.38
N LEU A 11 10.11 -1.90 -2.50
CA LEU A 11 9.37 -0.64 -2.69
C LEU A 11 9.81 0.07 -3.98
N ALA A 12 11.10 0.07 -4.33
CA ALA A 12 11.60 0.70 -5.54
C ALA A 12 11.16 0.00 -6.83
N TYR A 13 10.82 -1.29 -6.78
CA TYR A 13 10.11 -1.97 -7.86
C TYR A 13 8.63 -1.62 -7.87
N ALA A 14 7.96 -1.65 -6.71
CA ALA A 14 6.55 -1.33 -6.59
C ALA A 14 6.20 0.14 -6.94
N PHE A 15 7.16 1.06 -6.75
CA PHE A 15 7.04 2.49 -7.02
C PHE A 15 8.27 2.98 -7.80
N SER A 16 8.13 3.07 -9.13
CA SER A 16 9.21 3.48 -10.05
C SER A 16 9.83 4.84 -9.71
N VAL A 17 9.08 5.75 -9.07
CA VAL A 17 9.55 7.06 -8.60
C VAL A 17 10.75 6.95 -7.65
N LEU A 18 10.84 5.89 -6.84
CA LEU A 18 11.95 5.67 -5.91
C LEU A 18 13.27 5.29 -6.61
N LYS A 19 13.23 4.95 -7.90
CA LYS A 19 14.45 4.72 -8.72
C LYS A 19 15.04 6.02 -9.25
N GLY A 20 14.31 7.14 -9.16
CA GLY A 20 14.76 8.44 -9.67
C GLY A 20 16.00 8.97 -8.93
N GLN A 21 16.76 9.86 -9.60
CA GLN A 21 17.97 10.47 -9.03
C GLN A 21 17.73 11.09 -7.65
N GLY A 22 16.53 11.65 -7.46
CA GLY A 22 16.06 12.19 -6.19
C GLY A 22 16.24 11.23 -5.02
N TYR A 23 16.14 9.91 -5.18
CA TYR A 23 16.13 8.92 -4.09
C TYR A 23 17.43 8.13 -3.93
N LYS A 24 18.43 8.28 -4.82
CA LYS A 24 19.68 7.50 -4.81
C LYS A 24 20.35 7.40 -3.44
N LYS A 25 20.44 8.51 -2.69
CA LYS A 25 21.04 8.53 -1.34
C LYS A 25 20.37 7.59 -0.33
N LEU A 26 19.07 7.30 -0.48
CA LEU A 26 18.36 6.37 0.41
C LEU A 26 18.76 4.91 0.18
N SER A 27 19.28 4.56 -1.01
CA SER A 27 19.71 3.19 -1.31
C SER A 27 21.01 2.78 -0.59
N THR A 28 21.76 3.77 -0.11
CA THR A 28 23.05 3.61 0.58
C THR A 28 22.97 4.00 2.05
N GLU A 29 21.84 4.56 2.50
CA GLU A 29 21.62 4.94 3.91
C GLU A 29 21.25 3.69 4.72
N GLU A 30 21.76 3.60 5.95
CA GLU A 30 21.36 2.57 6.90
C GLU A 30 20.19 3.07 7.74
N PHE A 31 19.23 2.19 7.99
CA PHE A 31 18.01 2.50 8.73
C PHE A 31 17.91 1.57 9.94
N GLN A 32 17.50 2.11 11.08
CA GLN A 32 17.36 1.32 12.32
C GLN A 32 16.22 0.31 12.24
N ASN A 33 15.12 0.70 11.59
CA ASN A 33 13.94 -0.11 11.40
C ASN A 33 13.19 0.36 10.14
N THR A 34 12.12 -0.36 9.81
CA THR A 34 11.23 -0.04 8.70
C THR A 34 10.50 1.31 8.88
N ALA A 35 10.20 1.73 10.11
CA ALA A 35 9.62 3.04 10.39
C ALA A 35 10.55 4.20 9.98
N ASP A 36 11.86 4.07 10.26
CA ASP A 36 12.88 5.03 9.86
C ASP A 36 13.01 5.09 8.34
N LEU A 37 13.05 3.93 7.66
CA LEU A 37 13.04 3.85 6.20
C LEU A 37 11.81 4.57 5.60
N MET A 38 10.61 4.25 6.07
CA MET A 38 9.37 4.86 5.57
C MET A 38 9.34 6.36 5.83
N SER A 39 9.80 6.79 7.00
CA SER A 39 9.95 8.20 7.33
C SER A 39 10.93 8.90 6.38
N ALA A 40 12.04 8.24 6.01
CA ALA A 40 13.02 8.77 5.06
C ALA A 40 12.42 9.00 3.67
N ILE A 41 11.69 7.99 3.20
CA ILE A 41 10.99 8.04 1.91
C ILE A 41 9.97 9.17 1.93
N LEU A 42 9.12 9.24 2.97
CA LEU A 42 8.09 10.28 3.10
C LEU A 42 8.69 11.68 3.17
N VAL A 43 9.72 11.89 4.00
CA VAL A 43 10.41 13.20 4.10
C VAL A 43 10.83 13.67 2.72
N LYS A 44 11.50 12.80 1.95
CA LYS A 44 11.98 13.17 0.62
C LYS A 44 10.85 13.38 -0.37
N ALA A 45 9.84 12.50 -0.35
CA ALA A 45 8.71 12.57 -1.26
C ALA A 45 7.87 13.83 -1.02
N ILE A 46 7.63 14.20 0.24
CA ILE A 46 6.87 15.38 0.60
C ILE A 46 7.67 16.65 0.27
N VAL A 47 8.98 16.69 0.47
CA VAL A 47 9.80 17.82 0.02
C VAL A 47 9.70 18.03 -1.50
N ILE A 48 9.70 16.95 -2.28
CA ILE A 48 9.48 17.03 -3.73
C ILE A 48 8.05 17.52 -4.04
N GLN A 49 7.05 17.04 -3.30
CA GLN A 49 5.66 17.47 -3.48
C GLN A 49 5.46 18.95 -3.12
N LEU A 50 6.07 19.43 -2.03
CA LEU A 50 5.99 20.83 -1.61
C LEU A 50 6.56 21.77 -2.67
N LYS A 51 7.64 21.39 -3.36
CA LYS A 51 8.18 22.13 -4.50
C LYS A 51 7.22 22.22 -5.69
N ARG A 52 6.30 21.26 -5.83
CA ARG A 52 5.24 21.27 -6.84
C ARG A 52 3.97 21.99 -6.37
N GLY A 53 3.85 22.23 -5.07
CA GLY A 53 2.63 22.68 -4.42
C GLY A 53 1.80 21.52 -3.88
N LEU A 54 1.14 21.73 -2.74
CA LEU A 54 0.14 20.80 -2.23
C LEU A 54 -1.11 20.87 -3.10
N GLU A 55 -1.74 19.72 -3.37
CA GLU A 55 -3.01 19.66 -4.08
C GLU A 55 -4.03 20.52 -3.31
N LYS A 56 -4.72 21.38 -4.05
CA LYS A 56 -5.85 22.16 -3.55
C LYS A 56 -7.12 21.62 -4.17
N LYS A 57 -8.20 21.59 -3.39
CA LYS A 57 -9.53 21.19 -3.85
C LYS A 57 -10.54 22.25 -3.43
N TYR A 58 -11.59 22.37 -4.22
CA TYR A 58 -12.79 23.07 -3.78
C TYR A 58 -13.48 22.21 -2.71
N ILE A 59 -13.64 22.78 -1.53
CA ILE A 59 -14.30 22.16 -0.39
C ILE A 59 -15.52 23.03 -0.06
N SER A 60 -16.69 22.40 -0.07
CA SER A 60 -17.92 23.08 0.31
C SER A 60 -17.88 23.41 1.80
N LYS A 61 -18.02 24.69 2.12
CA LYS A 61 -18.00 25.20 3.48
C LYS A 61 -19.27 25.99 3.74
N THR A 62 -19.90 25.71 4.88
CA THR A 62 -21.10 26.42 5.34
C THR A 62 -20.77 27.14 6.64
N GLU A 63 -20.87 28.46 6.63
CA GLU A 63 -20.59 29.30 7.80
C GLU A 63 -21.46 30.55 7.84
N GLU A 64 -21.61 31.12 9.04
CA GLU A 64 -22.35 32.36 9.27
C GLU A 64 -21.44 33.57 9.00
N LEU A 65 -21.77 34.36 7.98
CA LEU A 65 -20.97 35.48 7.50
C LEU A 65 -21.69 36.82 7.67
N SER A 66 -20.93 37.90 7.85
CA SER A 66 -21.45 39.27 7.77
C SER A 66 -21.57 39.80 6.34
N THR A 67 -21.07 39.04 5.36
CA THR A 67 -21.14 39.36 3.93
C THR A 67 -21.69 38.15 3.17
N LEU A 68 -22.28 38.44 2.01
CA LEU A 68 -22.91 37.41 1.18
C LEU A 68 -21.83 36.74 0.31
N ARG A 69 -21.67 35.42 0.45
CA ARG A 69 -20.66 34.64 -0.28
C ARG A 69 -21.24 33.30 -0.72
N GLY A 70 -21.34 33.07 -2.02
CA GLY A 70 -21.90 31.81 -2.55
C GLY A 70 -23.41 31.71 -2.35
N LYS A 71 -23.90 30.51 -2.01
CA LYS A 71 -25.32 30.20 -1.83
C LYS A 71 -25.77 30.59 -0.42
N ILE A 72 -26.90 31.26 -0.30
CA ILE A 72 -27.52 31.57 0.98
C ILE A 72 -28.32 30.36 1.47
N GLU A 73 -28.08 29.91 2.70
CA GLU A 73 -28.88 28.90 3.37
C GLU A 73 -29.95 29.60 4.22
N ILE A 74 -31.06 29.95 3.58
CA ILE A 74 -32.16 30.73 4.19
C ILE A 74 -32.73 30.00 5.41
N GLY A 75 -32.97 28.69 5.29
CA GLY A 75 -33.53 27.88 6.37
C GLY A 75 -32.64 27.86 7.61
N GLU A 76 -31.33 27.66 7.44
CA GLU A 76 -30.37 27.70 8.55
C GLU A 76 -30.25 29.11 9.14
N SER A 77 -30.19 30.15 8.30
CA SER A 77 -30.13 31.56 8.75
C SER A 77 -31.33 31.97 9.61
N LEU A 78 -32.53 31.46 9.29
CA LEU A 78 -33.73 31.70 10.09
C LEU A 78 -33.70 30.93 11.41
N LYS A 79 -33.31 29.64 11.38
CA LYS A 79 -33.19 28.80 12.59
C LYS A 79 -32.17 29.37 13.59
N SER A 80 -31.03 29.85 13.10
CA SER A 80 -29.97 30.43 13.93
C SER A 80 -30.22 31.89 14.33
N GLN A 81 -31.32 32.50 13.87
CA GLN A 81 -31.63 33.93 14.07
C GLN A 81 -30.48 34.86 13.61
N SER A 82 -29.67 34.42 12.64
CA SER A 82 -28.47 35.12 12.18
C SER A 82 -28.76 36.53 11.66
N SER A 83 -29.94 36.72 11.06
CA SER A 83 -30.37 38.02 10.52
C SER A 83 -30.48 39.10 11.60
N PHE A 84 -30.84 38.76 12.85
CA PHE A 84 -30.87 39.71 13.97
C PHE A 84 -29.47 40.22 14.33
N ARG A 85 -28.43 39.44 14.02
CA ARG A 85 -27.02 39.81 14.22
C ARG A 85 -26.39 40.40 12.95
N LYS A 86 -27.20 40.72 11.93
CA LYS A 86 -26.76 41.18 10.60
C LYS A 86 -25.80 40.19 9.93
N ARG A 87 -26.04 38.89 10.14
CA ARG A 87 -25.28 37.80 9.52
C ARG A 87 -26.20 36.86 8.75
N ILE A 88 -25.63 36.09 7.85
CA ILE A 88 -26.33 35.15 6.98
C ILE A 88 -25.50 33.88 6.88
N VAL A 89 -26.13 32.72 7.03
CA VAL A 89 -25.50 31.42 6.81
C VAL A 89 -25.35 31.21 5.30
N CYS A 90 -24.12 31.08 4.84
CA CYS A 90 -23.82 30.88 3.43
C CYS A 90 -22.98 29.62 3.22
N THR A 91 -23.27 28.90 2.13
CA THR A 91 -22.47 27.79 1.62
C THR A 91 -21.71 28.22 0.39
N TYR A 92 -20.39 28.03 0.39
CA TYR A 92 -19.53 28.39 -0.73
C TYR A 92 -18.38 27.39 -0.89
N GLU A 93 -17.75 27.40 -2.07
CA GLU A 93 -16.62 26.54 -2.38
C GLU A 93 -15.30 27.25 -2.03
N GLU A 94 -14.55 26.71 -1.07
CA GLU A 94 -13.25 27.22 -0.66
C GLU A 94 -12.12 26.43 -1.35
N PHE A 95 -11.22 27.13 -2.03
CA PHE A 95 -10.06 26.48 -2.67
C PHE A 95 -8.94 26.25 -1.66
N SER A 96 -8.99 25.10 -0.99
CA SER A 96 -8.17 24.79 0.19
C SER A 96 -7.21 23.63 -0.04
N VAL A 97 -6.05 23.69 0.64
CA VAL A 97 -5.11 22.55 0.76
C VAL A 97 -5.61 21.48 1.71
N ASP A 98 -6.65 21.76 2.49
CA ASP A 98 -7.15 20.90 3.57
C ASP A 98 -8.02 19.73 3.08
N ASN A 99 -7.52 19.00 2.09
CA ASN A 99 -8.18 17.83 1.54
C ASN A 99 -7.71 16.52 2.21
N THR A 100 -8.47 15.45 2.02
CA THR A 100 -8.22 14.14 2.63
C THR A 100 -6.78 13.62 2.43
N MET A 101 -6.18 13.75 1.24
CA MET A 101 -4.83 13.25 1.00
C MET A 101 -3.80 14.00 1.85
N ASN A 102 -3.91 15.33 1.92
CA ASN A 102 -3.05 16.17 2.74
C ASN A 102 -3.26 15.93 4.24
N ARG A 103 -4.52 15.76 4.69
CA ARG A 103 -4.86 15.39 6.08
C ARG A 103 -4.29 14.02 6.47
N ILE A 104 -4.32 13.03 5.58
CA ILE A 104 -3.66 11.71 5.78
C ILE A 104 -2.17 11.90 5.99
N ILE A 105 -1.51 12.68 5.13
CA ILE A 105 -0.07 12.91 5.22
C ILE A 105 0.26 13.53 6.58
N LYS A 106 -0.38 14.65 6.95
CA LYS A 106 -0.16 15.32 8.24
C LYS A 106 -0.31 14.36 9.41
N SER A 107 -1.42 13.61 9.43
CA SER A 107 -1.74 12.66 10.50
C SER A 107 -0.73 11.52 10.58
N THR A 108 -0.25 11.02 9.43
CA THR A 108 0.82 10.01 9.36
C THR A 108 2.13 10.54 9.94
N LEU A 109 2.51 11.79 9.63
CA LEU A 109 3.73 12.39 10.17
C LEU A 109 3.67 12.52 11.70
N HIS A 110 2.52 12.90 12.25
CA HIS A 110 2.32 12.93 13.70
C HIS A 110 2.45 11.54 14.35
N LEU A 111 1.93 10.50 13.68
CA LEU A 111 2.06 9.13 14.14
C LEU A 111 3.54 8.67 14.16
N LEU A 112 4.29 8.98 13.09
CA LEU A 112 5.73 8.68 12.99
C LEU A 112 6.57 9.40 14.05
N LEU A 113 6.20 10.62 14.45
CA LEU A 113 6.90 11.35 15.52
C LEU A 113 6.83 10.62 16.88
N LYS A 114 5.75 9.87 17.12
CA LYS A 114 5.56 9.03 18.31
C LYS A 114 6.26 7.66 18.19
N SER A 115 6.68 7.27 16.99
CA SER A 115 7.39 6.01 16.75
C SER A 115 8.85 6.10 17.18
N ASP A 116 9.50 4.94 17.34
CA ASP A 116 10.94 4.85 17.60
C ASP A 116 11.70 4.96 16.27
N ILE A 117 12.07 6.19 15.95
CA ILE A 117 12.87 6.56 14.79
C ILE A 117 13.97 7.52 15.25
N PRO A 118 15.12 7.59 14.55
CA PRO A 118 16.24 8.44 14.94
C PRO A 118 15.83 9.90 15.19
N LYS A 119 16.49 10.55 16.16
CA LYS A 119 16.26 11.98 16.46
C LYS A 119 16.39 12.88 15.22
N LYS A 120 17.36 12.57 14.34
CA LYS A 120 17.54 13.25 13.05
C LYS A 120 16.28 13.17 12.19
N ARG A 121 15.68 11.97 12.07
CA ARG A 121 14.44 11.76 11.31
C ARG A 121 13.27 12.53 11.93
N LYS A 122 13.12 12.49 13.26
CA LYS A 122 12.08 13.30 13.95
C LYS A 122 12.24 14.80 13.69
N LYS A 123 13.47 15.30 13.60
CA LYS A 123 13.75 16.71 13.25
C LYS A 123 13.30 17.02 11.82
N ASP A 124 13.59 16.15 10.86
CA ASP A 124 13.18 16.34 9.46
C ASP A 124 11.66 16.31 9.29
N LEU A 125 10.95 15.40 9.98
CA LEU A 125 9.48 15.36 10.00
C LEU A 125 8.87 16.65 10.55
N ARG A 126 9.41 17.20 11.65
CA ARG A 126 8.93 18.48 12.22
C ARG A 126 9.12 19.65 11.27
N LYS A 127 10.23 19.72 10.54
CA LYS A 127 10.46 20.77 9.53
C LYS A 127 9.40 20.73 8.43
N ILE A 128 9.01 19.54 7.99
CA ILE A 128 7.97 19.38 6.98
C ILE A 128 6.60 19.77 7.51
N LEU A 129 6.29 19.42 8.76
CA LEU A 129 4.98 19.73 9.36
C LEU A 129 4.64 21.22 9.40
N VAL A 130 5.64 22.11 9.40
CA VAL A 130 5.42 23.57 9.31
C VAL A 130 4.63 23.97 8.06
N PHE A 131 4.79 23.24 6.95
CA PHE A 131 4.04 23.48 5.70
C PHE A 131 2.61 22.92 5.73
N PHE A 132 2.22 22.22 6.80
CA PHE A 132 0.91 21.60 6.97
C PHE A 132 0.06 22.31 8.05
N ASN A 133 0.36 23.58 8.35
CA ASN A 133 -0.34 24.34 9.40
C ASN A 133 -1.85 24.52 9.11
N GLU A 134 -2.22 24.77 7.85
CA GLU A 134 -3.61 24.98 7.40
C GLU A 134 -4.39 23.67 7.15
N ILE A 135 -3.80 22.53 7.47
CA ILE A 135 -4.36 21.21 7.17
C ILE A 135 -4.76 20.54 8.48
N ASP A 136 -5.96 20.00 8.58
CA ASP A 136 -6.42 19.34 9.80
C ASP A 136 -5.84 17.92 9.93
N ILE A 137 -5.82 17.43 11.17
CA ILE A 137 -5.59 16.00 11.45
C ILE A 137 -6.90 15.23 11.27
N ILE A 138 -6.79 13.95 10.92
CA ILE A 138 -7.93 13.04 10.75
C ILE A 138 -7.71 11.75 11.51
N ASP A 139 -8.81 11.09 11.85
CA ASP A 139 -8.77 9.74 12.40
C ASP A 139 -8.39 8.74 11.30
N LEU A 140 -7.16 8.25 11.36
CA LEU A 140 -6.57 7.33 10.40
C LEU A 140 -7.26 5.97 10.35
N ASN A 141 -8.03 5.60 11.39
CA ASN A 141 -8.81 4.35 11.42
C ASN A 141 -10.02 4.40 10.47
N LYS A 142 -10.58 5.60 10.27
CA LYS A 142 -11.81 5.82 9.49
C LYS A 142 -11.56 6.21 8.04
N VAL A 143 -10.29 6.26 7.62
CA VAL A 143 -9.93 6.65 6.26
C VAL A 143 -10.38 5.59 5.25
N ASN A 144 -11.14 6.02 4.25
CA ASN A 144 -11.37 5.24 3.04
C ASN A 144 -10.17 5.36 2.09
N TRP A 145 -9.44 4.26 1.91
CA TRP A 145 -8.22 4.21 1.10
C TRP A 145 -8.45 4.05 -0.41
N LYS A 146 -9.72 3.98 -0.85
CA LYS A 146 -10.10 3.88 -2.27
C LYS A 146 -9.99 5.24 -2.97
N PHE A 147 -8.74 5.68 -3.19
CA PHE A 147 -8.46 6.92 -3.91
C PHE A 147 -8.43 6.71 -5.43
N GLN A 148 -9.08 7.63 -6.15
CA GLN A 148 -8.90 7.76 -7.60
C GLN A 148 -7.74 8.69 -7.90
N TYR A 149 -6.77 8.19 -8.67
CA TYR A 149 -5.62 8.96 -9.11
C TYR A 149 -5.81 9.45 -10.54
N ASN A 150 -5.60 10.74 -10.75
CA ASN A 150 -5.64 11.40 -12.04
C ASN A 150 -4.31 12.13 -12.30
N ARG A 151 -4.19 12.81 -13.45
CA ARG A 151 -2.94 13.51 -13.81
C ARG A 151 -2.51 14.57 -12.77
N ASN A 152 -3.45 15.18 -12.04
CA ASN A 152 -3.18 16.25 -11.10
C ASN A 152 -2.66 15.75 -9.74
N ASN A 153 -3.08 14.55 -9.32
CA ASN A 153 -2.70 13.98 -8.02
C ASN A 153 -1.86 12.70 -8.14
N GLN A 154 -1.41 12.33 -9.34
CA GLN A 154 -0.59 11.14 -9.55
C GLN A 154 0.69 11.13 -8.70
N SER A 155 1.25 12.30 -8.40
CA SER A 155 2.43 12.43 -7.54
C SER A 155 2.18 12.02 -6.08
N TYR A 156 0.93 12.11 -5.62
CA TYR A 156 0.53 11.68 -4.28
C TYR A 156 0.45 10.17 -4.14
N ARG A 157 0.31 9.42 -5.24
CA ARG A 157 0.07 7.97 -5.20
C ARG A 157 1.09 7.22 -4.36
N MET A 158 2.37 7.52 -4.53
CA MET A 158 3.43 6.90 -3.74
C MET A 158 3.36 7.36 -2.27
N ILE A 159 3.20 8.65 -2.02
CA ILE A 159 3.14 9.21 -0.66
C ILE A 159 2.01 8.56 0.13
N ILE A 160 0.80 8.54 -0.44
CA ILE A 160 -0.38 7.94 0.19
C ILE A 160 -0.22 6.43 0.35
N SER A 161 0.42 5.74 -0.59
CA SER A 161 0.70 4.30 -0.43
C SER A 161 1.67 4.02 0.71
N ILE A 162 2.70 4.85 0.90
CA ILE A 162 3.62 4.71 2.04
C ILE A 162 2.91 5.08 3.35
N CYS A 163 2.07 6.12 3.36
CA CYS A 163 1.21 6.44 4.51
C CYS A 163 0.31 5.26 4.88
N TYR A 164 -0.31 4.61 3.90
CA TYR A 164 -1.13 3.41 4.13
C TYR A 164 -0.35 2.29 4.82
N LEU A 165 0.85 1.98 4.32
CA LEU A 165 1.73 0.97 4.92
C LEU A 165 2.11 1.35 6.37
N VAL A 166 2.48 2.60 6.60
CA VAL A 166 2.79 3.12 7.95
C VAL A 166 1.61 2.94 8.89
N ILE A 167 0.42 3.33 8.45
CA ILE A 167 -0.77 3.38 9.29
C ILE A 167 -1.27 1.97 9.60
N LYS A 168 -1.35 1.09 8.60
CA LYS A 168 -1.80 -0.28 8.83
C LYS A 168 -0.77 -1.11 9.60
N GLY A 169 0.51 -0.77 9.50
CA GLY A 169 1.56 -1.31 10.35
C GLY A 169 1.45 -0.91 11.82
N LEU A 170 1.33 0.40 12.08
CA LEU A 170 1.37 0.98 13.42
C LEU A 170 0.07 0.84 14.22
N LEU A 171 -1.10 0.83 13.56
CA LEU A 171 -2.39 0.73 14.26
C LEU A 171 -2.66 -0.69 14.79
N GLN A 172 -2.09 -1.72 14.15
CA GLN A 172 -2.26 -3.10 14.62
C GLN A 172 -1.38 -3.38 15.85
N THR A 173 -0.19 -2.79 15.91
CA THR A 173 0.72 -2.90 17.07
C THR A 173 0.16 -2.22 18.33
N THR A 174 -0.81 -1.32 18.23
CA THR A 174 -1.47 -0.69 19.39
C THR A 174 -2.57 -1.53 20.05
N LEU A 175 -3.11 -2.55 19.38
CA LEU A 175 -4.16 -3.41 19.96
C LEU A 175 -3.58 -4.46 20.93
N ASP A 176 -2.33 -4.90 20.73
CA ASP A 176 -1.69 -5.95 21.51
C ASP A 176 -0.96 -5.46 22.78
N GLY A 177 -1.22 -4.21 23.22
CA GLY A 177 -0.84 -3.72 24.55
C GLY A 177 0.66 -3.50 24.81
N GLN A 178 1.55 -3.91 23.92
CA GLN A 178 2.98 -3.57 23.97
C GLN A 178 3.37 -2.90 22.67
N MET A 179 3.79 -1.64 22.76
CA MET A 179 4.43 -0.89 21.68
C MET A 179 5.84 -1.45 21.42
N LYS A 180 5.96 -2.77 21.20
CA LYS A 180 7.20 -3.44 20.81
C LYS A 180 7.31 -3.43 19.30
N LEU A 181 8.47 -2.96 18.88
CA LEU A 181 8.65 -2.15 17.69
C LEU A 181 9.32 -2.91 16.54
N MET A 182 9.19 -4.23 16.47
CA MET A 182 10.01 -4.99 15.54
C MET A 182 9.40 -5.20 14.15
N ASP A 183 8.08 -5.16 13.96
CA ASP A 183 7.49 -5.45 12.65
C ASP A 183 6.46 -4.38 12.24
N PHE A 184 6.97 -3.20 11.85
CA PHE A 184 6.15 -2.11 11.29
C PHE A 184 5.36 -2.50 10.04
N LEU A 185 5.72 -3.60 9.37
CA LEU A 185 4.92 -4.20 8.31
C LEU A 185 4.53 -5.59 8.80
N ASN A 186 3.24 -5.84 8.97
CA ASN A 186 2.76 -7.17 9.27
C ASN A 186 3.02 -8.12 8.08
N GLU A 187 2.95 -9.43 8.34
CA GLU A 187 3.21 -10.46 7.32
C GLU A 187 2.34 -10.27 6.07
N GLN A 188 1.06 -9.89 6.23
CA GLN A 188 0.14 -9.65 5.13
C GLN A 188 0.57 -8.49 4.21
N GLN A 189 1.05 -7.38 4.78
CA GLN A 189 1.53 -6.23 4.01
C GLN A 189 2.85 -6.54 3.32
N MET A 190 3.73 -7.26 4.00
CA MET A 190 4.97 -7.75 3.41
C MET A 190 4.71 -8.71 2.26
N ASN A 191 3.72 -9.59 2.40
CA ASN A 191 3.33 -10.51 1.34
C ASN A 191 2.87 -9.75 0.09
N ARG A 192 1.91 -8.83 0.24
CA ARG A 192 1.45 -7.96 -0.87
C ARG A 192 2.57 -7.15 -1.52
N LEU A 193 3.51 -6.65 -0.71
CA LEU A 193 4.69 -5.94 -1.23
C LEU A 193 5.59 -6.88 -2.03
N TYR A 194 5.79 -8.10 -1.55
CA TYR A 194 6.61 -9.13 -2.18
C TYR A 194 6.01 -9.60 -3.51
N GLU A 195 4.72 -9.96 -3.52
CA GLU A 195 3.95 -10.28 -4.73
C GLU A 195 4.11 -9.19 -5.80
N LYS A 196 3.85 -7.93 -5.41
CA LYS A 196 3.96 -6.78 -6.32
C LYS A 196 5.40 -6.56 -6.78
N PHE A 197 6.39 -6.75 -5.90
CA PHE A 197 7.79 -6.66 -6.27
C PHE A 197 8.15 -7.68 -7.35
N ILE A 198 7.77 -8.95 -7.19
CA ILE A 198 8.05 -10.01 -8.17
C ILE A 198 7.38 -9.69 -9.50
N LEU A 199 6.12 -9.28 -9.48
CA LEU A 199 5.38 -8.91 -10.68
C LEU A 199 6.07 -7.77 -11.44
N GLU A 200 6.44 -6.69 -10.75
CA GLU A 200 7.11 -5.53 -11.37
C GLU A 200 8.56 -5.84 -11.76
N TYR A 201 9.21 -6.79 -11.10
CA TYR A 201 10.52 -7.31 -11.50
C TYR A 201 10.44 -8.01 -12.86
N TYR A 202 9.52 -8.96 -13.04
CA TYR A 202 9.35 -9.69 -14.30
C TYR A 202 8.90 -8.78 -15.44
N LYS A 203 7.92 -7.89 -15.21
CA LYS A 203 7.51 -6.89 -16.22
C LYS A 203 8.66 -6.03 -16.72
N LYS A 204 9.59 -5.67 -15.82
CA LYS A 204 10.71 -4.79 -16.17
C LYS A 204 11.82 -5.52 -16.92
N HIS A 205 12.27 -6.67 -16.39
CA HIS A 205 13.48 -7.34 -16.88
C HIS A 205 13.20 -8.39 -17.94
N TYR A 206 11.97 -8.88 -18.01
CA TYR A 206 11.55 -9.93 -18.94
C TYR A 206 10.25 -9.54 -19.67
N PRO A 207 10.24 -8.42 -20.44
CA PRO A 207 9.03 -7.94 -21.12
C PRO A 207 8.43 -8.93 -22.14
N GLN A 208 9.24 -9.89 -22.61
CA GLN A 208 8.79 -11.01 -23.44
C GLN A 208 7.90 -12.01 -22.69
N LEU A 209 7.94 -12.01 -21.35
CA LEU A 209 7.03 -12.77 -20.51
C LEU A 209 5.82 -11.88 -20.22
N LYS A 210 4.63 -12.31 -20.64
CA LYS A 210 3.38 -11.64 -20.27
C LYS A 210 3.15 -11.88 -18.76
N ALA A 211 3.67 -10.96 -17.94
CA ALA A 211 3.58 -11.01 -16.48
C ALA A 211 2.35 -10.24 -15.98
N ASN A 212 1.40 -10.94 -15.38
CA ASN A 212 0.20 -10.36 -14.78
C ASN A 212 -0.22 -11.12 -13.52
N ALA A 213 -1.10 -10.53 -12.72
CA ALA A 213 -1.92 -11.30 -11.79
C ALA A 213 -3.21 -11.67 -12.55
N SER A 214 -3.57 -12.94 -12.59
CA SER A 214 -4.74 -13.42 -13.33
C SER A 214 -5.77 -14.01 -12.38
N GLN A 215 -7.05 -13.75 -12.67
CA GLN A 215 -8.12 -14.60 -12.15
C GLN A 215 -8.11 -15.90 -12.95
N ILE A 216 -8.22 -17.02 -12.25
CA ILE A 216 -8.31 -18.35 -12.83
C ILE A 216 -9.75 -18.84 -12.58
N PRO A 217 -10.60 -18.89 -13.60
CA PRO A 217 -11.95 -19.44 -13.43
C PRO A 217 -11.94 -20.86 -12.87
N TRP A 218 -12.92 -21.18 -12.02
CA TRP A 218 -13.20 -22.55 -11.64
C TRP A 218 -13.71 -23.34 -12.85
N VAL A 219 -13.25 -24.57 -12.95
CA VAL A 219 -13.80 -25.57 -13.86
C VAL A 219 -14.88 -26.32 -13.09
N LEU A 220 -16.11 -26.22 -13.59
CA LEU A 220 -17.30 -26.76 -12.93
C LEU A 220 -18.09 -27.57 -13.96
N ASP A 221 -18.64 -28.70 -13.53
CA ASP A 221 -19.43 -29.57 -14.41
C ASP A 221 -20.83 -29.01 -14.69
N ASP A 222 -21.44 -28.37 -13.68
CA ASP A 222 -22.80 -27.80 -13.73
C ASP A 222 -22.82 -26.27 -13.89
N GLY A 223 -21.65 -25.63 -13.89
CA GLY A 223 -21.50 -24.18 -14.00
C GLY A 223 -21.90 -23.37 -12.75
N ILE A 224 -22.26 -24.02 -11.64
CA ILE A 224 -22.75 -23.33 -10.43
C ILE A 224 -21.56 -23.03 -9.50
N GLY A 225 -21.16 -21.76 -9.45
CA GLY A 225 -19.95 -21.32 -8.73
C GLY A 225 -20.13 -20.15 -7.77
N ASP A 226 -21.35 -19.70 -7.50
CA ASP A 226 -21.63 -18.42 -6.81
C ASP A 226 -21.04 -18.32 -5.40
N MET A 227 -20.88 -19.46 -4.72
CA MET A 227 -20.30 -19.54 -3.37
C MET A 227 -18.80 -19.86 -3.36
N LEU A 228 -18.18 -20.05 -4.53
CA LEU A 228 -16.78 -20.39 -4.62
C LEU A 228 -15.88 -19.15 -4.47
N PRO A 229 -14.72 -19.28 -3.80
CA PRO A 229 -13.80 -18.18 -3.67
C PRO A 229 -13.19 -17.83 -5.04
N ILE A 230 -12.89 -16.55 -5.25
CA ILE A 230 -12.16 -16.12 -6.45
C ILE A 230 -10.72 -16.65 -6.38
N MET A 231 -10.32 -17.48 -7.35
CA MET A 231 -8.92 -17.89 -7.50
C MET A 231 -8.13 -16.78 -8.19
N GLN A 232 -7.41 -16.01 -7.38
CA GLN A 232 -6.52 -14.95 -7.83
C GLN A 232 -5.07 -15.44 -7.69
N SER A 233 -4.35 -15.55 -8.82
CA SER A 233 -2.92 -15.84 -8.78
C SER A 233 -2.13 -14.59 -8.39
N ASP A 234 -1.03 -14.76 -7.66
CA ASP A 234 -0.11 -13.67 -7.35
C ASP A 234 0.62 -13.21 -8.62
N ILE A 235 1.26 -14.14 -9.33
CA ILE A 235 1.95 -13.90 -10.61
C ILE A 235 1.66 -15.04 -11.58
N GLN A 236 1.28 -14.70 -12.81
CA GLN A 236 1.24 -15.58 -13.96
C GLN A 236 2.23 -15.03 -14.99
N LEU A 237 3.16 -15.87 -15.43
CA LEU A 237 4.07 -15.59 -16.54
C LEU A 237 3.64 -16.43 -17.72
N GLN A 238 3.36 -15.81 -18.86
CA GLN A 238 3.05 -16.52 -20.09
C GLN A 238 4.06 -16.18 -21.19
N LYS A 239 4.58 -17.23 -21.84
CA LYS A 239 5.38 -17.13 -23.05
C LYS A 239 4.91 -18.18 -24.04
N GLU A 240 4.36 -17.74 -25.17
CA GLU A 240 3.79 -18.63 -26.19
C GLU A 240 2.79 -19.61 -25.53
N ASN A 241 3.08 -20.91 -25.62
CA ASN A 241 2.27 -22.00 -25.10
C ASN A 241 2.67 -22.46 -23.70
N ASN A 242 3.52 -21.71 -22.99
CA ASN A 242 3.92 -22.04 -21.62
C ASN A 242 3.37 -21.00 -20.65
N VAL A 243 2.70 -21.48 -19.61
CA VAL A 243 2.18 -20.68 -18.50
C VAL A 243 2.82 -21.16 -17.21
N LEU A 244 3.48 -20.26 -16.50
CA LEU A 244 3.98 -20.50 -15.15
C LEU A 244 3.14 -19.68 -14.17
N ILE A 245 2.49 -20.36 -13.24
CA ILE A 245 1.80 -19.74 -12.11
C ILE A 245 2.77 -19.75 -10.93
N ILE A 246 3.00 -18.60 -10.34
CA ILE A 246 3.86 -18.43 -9.16
C ILE A 246 2.97 -17.96 -8.02
N ASP A 247 2.97 -18.74 -6.94
CA ASP A 247 2.36 -18.37 -5.67
C ASP A 247 3.50 -17.94 -4.72
N ALA A 248 3.50 -16.66 -4.37
CA ALA A 248 4.58 -16.01 -3.65
C ALA A 248 4.22 -15.89 -2.17
N LYS A 249 5.11 -16.36 -1.30
CA LYS A 249 4.86 -16.42 0.13
C LYS A 249 5.94 -15.67 0.90
N TYR A 250 5.48 -14.71 1.69
CA TYR A 250 6.30 -14.04 2.68
C TYR A 250 5.88 -14.52 4.07
N TYR A 251 6.63 -15.44 4.65
CA TYR A 251 6.38 -15.96 5.99
C TYR A 251 7.53 -15.63 6.93
N SER A 252 7.21 -15.43 8.20
CA SER A 252 8.19 -15.41 9.28
C SER A 252 9.01 -16.71 9.31
N SER A 253 8.35 -17.86 9.06
CA SER A 253 8.99 -19.15 8.86
C SER A 253 8.58 -19.84 7.56
N THR A 254 9.59 -20.22 6.76
CA THR A 254 9.40 -20.81 5.43
C THR A 254 8.95 -22.27 5.45
N THR A 255 9.12 -22.95 6.59
CA THR A 255 8.70 -24.34 6.80
C THR A 255 7.83 -24.47 8.05
N GLN A 256 6.96 -25.46 8.09
CA GLN A 256 6.26 -25.86 9.31
C GLN A 256 6.97 -27.05 9.95
N ALA A 257 7.11 -27.04 11.28
CA ALA A 257 7.76 -28.11 12.04
C ALA A 257 6.71 -28.99 12.72
N HIS A 258 6.73 -30.29 12.44
CA HIS A 258 5.99 -31.31 13.18
C HIS A 258 6.92 -32.48 13.50
N PHE A 259 7.01 -32.86 14.78
CA PHE A 259 7.86 -33.96 15.26
C PHE A 259 9.28 -33.92 14.67
N ASP A 260 9.97 -32.78 14.82
CA ASP A 260 11.34 -32.51 14.35
C ASP A 260 11.58 -32.59 12.83
N LYS A 261 10.52 -32.71 12.01
CA LYS A 261 10.59 -32.63 10.55
C LYS A 261 10.03 -31.31 10.04
N ASN A 262 10.82 -30.63 9.22
CA ASN A 262 10.42 -29.41 8.53
C ASN A 262 9.77 -29.78 7.19
N THR A 263 8.55 -29.30 6.97
CA THR A 263 7.79 -29.54 5.74
C THR A 263 7.32 -28.23 5.12
N ILE A 264 6.99 -28.26 3.83
CA ILE A 264 6.33 -27.15 3.14
C ILE A 264 4.91 -27.01 3.71
N HIS A 265 4.44 -25.77 3.85
CA HIS A 265 3.04 -25.48 4.19
C HIS A 265 2.11 -26.11 3.14
N SER A 266 1.41 -27.17 3.53
CA SER A 266 0.55 -27.98 2.65
C SER A 266 -0.53 -27.15 1.96
N ASN A 267 -1.08 -26.14 2.64
CA ASN A 267 -2.07 -25.23 2.07
C ASN A 267 -1.55 -24.50 0.82
N ASN A 268 -0.27 -24.14 0.78
CA ASN A 268 0.33 -23.48 -0.38
C ASN A 268 0.44 -24.46 -1.57
N LEU A 269 0.82 -25.71 -1.30
CA LEU A 269 0.85 -26.78 -2.30
C LEU A 269 -0.53 -27.06 -2.88
N TYR A 270 -1.56 -27.12 -2.04
CA TYR A 270 -2.94 -27.33 -2.49
C TYR A 270 -3.44 -26.15 -3.31
N GLN A 271 -3.12 -24.92 -2.91
CA GLN A 271 -3.48 -23.71 -3.65
C GLN A 271 -2.85 -23.71 -5.06
N ILE A 272 -1.53 -23.89 -5.16
CA ILE A 272 -0.86 -23.87 -6.47
C ILE A 272 -1.32 -25.03 -7.37
N PHE A 273 -1.54 -26.22 -6.79
CA PHE A 273 -2.07 -27.36 -7.53
C PHE A 273 -3.46 -27.06 -8.12
N THR A 274 -4.34 -26.47 -7.30
CA THR A 274 -5.70 -26.08 -7.73
C THR A 274 -5.63 -25.07 -8.88
N TYR A 275 -4.75 -24.08 -8.78
CA TYR A 275 -4.54 -23.08 -9.83
C TYR A 275 -4.05 -23.71 -11.13
N VAL A 276 -3.04 -24.58 -11.06
CA VAL A 276 -2.47 -25.27 -12.23
C VAL A 276 -3.53 -26.13 -12.92
N LYS A 277 -4.30 -26.93 -12.17
CA LYS A 277 -5.32 -27.81 -12.75
C LYS A 277 -6.44 -27.05 -13.44
N ASN A 278 -7.01 -26.05 -12.78
CA ASN A 278 -8.09 -25.24 -13.37
C ASN A 278 -7.59 -24.45 -14.59
N ARG A 279 -6.36 -23.94 -14.55
CA ARG A 279 -5.78 -23.19 -15.67
C ARG A 279 -5.42 -24.10 -16.86
N GLN A 280 -4.89 -25.30 -16.61
CA GLN A 280 -4.60 -26.28 -17.65
C GLN A 280 -5.86 -26.69 -18.41
N TYR A 281 -6.95 -26.94 -17.69
CA TYR A 281 -8.22 -27.36 -18.29
C TYR A 281 -8.82 -26.29 -19.21
N GLN A 282 -8.64 -25.01 -18.92
CA GLN A 282 -9.10 -23.91 -19.79
C GLN A 282 -8.45 -23.92 -21.18
N PHE A 283 -7.27 -24.52 -21.32
CA PHE A 283 -6.63 -24.66 -22.62
C PHE A 283 -7.15 -25.87 -23.42
N GLY A 284 -7.90 -26.78 -22.80
CA GLY A 284 -8.46 -27.98 -23.47
C GLY A 284 -7.37 -28.80 -24.16
N ASP A 285 -7.61 -29.13 -25.43
CA ASP A 285 -6.68 -29.89 -26.28
C ASP A 285 -5.53 -29.05 -26.85
N ASN A 286 -5.49 -27.75 -26.59
CA ASN A 286 -4.36 -26.94 -27.03
C ASN A 286 -3.08 -27.43 -26.32
N LYS A 287 -1.97 -27.50 -27.07
CA LYS A 287 -0.65 -27.84 -26.54
C LYS A 287 -0.08 -26.70 -25.68
N CYS A 288 -0.79 -26.31 -24.63
CA CYS A 288 -0.33 -25.36 -23.62
C CYS A 288 0.09 -26.13 -22.37
N ILE A 289 1.30 -25.86 -21.89
CA ILE A 289 1.84 -26.45 -20.66
C ILE A 289 1.65 -25.44 -19.53
N VAL A 290 0.91 -25.82 -18.50
CA VAL A 290 0.77 -25.05 -17.26
C VAL A 290 1.63 -25.66 -16.16
N SER A 291 2.54 -24.88 -15.60
CA SER A 291 3.39 -25.25 -14.47
C SER A 291 3.13 -24.37 -13.27
N GLY A 292 3.38 -24.89 -12.07
CA GLY A 292 3.27 -24.17 -10.80
C GLY A 292 4.63 -24.00 -10.12
N MET A 293 4.82 -22.88 -9.43
CA MET A 293 5.99 -22.61 -8.60
C MET A 293 5.55 -21.98 -7.28
N LEU A 294 6.08 -22.49 -6.17
CA LEU A 294 6.02 -21.81 -4.88
C LEU A 294 7.30 -21.00 -4.69
N LEU A 295 7.16 -19.70 -4.43
CA LEU A 295 8.30 -18.80 -4.26
C LEU A 295 8.28 -18.19 -2.86
N TYR A 296 9.18 -18.65 -2.00
CA TYR A 296 9.30 -18.16 -0.62
C TYR A 296 10.39 -17.08 -0.52
N ALA A 297 10.08 -15.99 0.18
CA ALA A 297 11.09 -14.99 0.51
C ALA A 297 12.14 -15.58 1.46
N LYS A 298 13.40 -15.63 1.01
CA LYS A 298 14.52 -16.08 1.84
C LYS A 298 14.71 -15.14 3.04
N THR A 299 14.67 -15.71 4.25
CA THR A 299 14.96 -15.02 5.51
C THR A 299 16.29 -15.54 6.08
N ASN A 300 16.63 -15.12 7.30
CA ASN A 300 17.82 -15.60 8.02
C ASN A 300 17.67 -17.04 8.59
N GLU A 301 16.64 -17.79 8.20
CA GLU A 301 16.46 -19.19 8.62
C GLU A 301 17.55 -20.10 8.04
N LYS A 302 17.97 -21.08 8.84
CA LYS A 302 19.00 -22.07 8.48
C LYS A 302 18.50 -23.10 7.45
N ILE A 303 17.21 -23.42 7.48
CA ILE A 303 16.59 -24.40 6.61
C ILE A 303 15.82 -23.63 5.54
N GLN A 304 16.10 -23.93 4.27
CA GLN A 304 15.54 -23.25 3.11
C GLN A 304 15.06 -24.28 2.10
N LEU A 305 13.98 -23.96 1.41
CA LEU A 305 13.41 -24.78 0.36
C LEU A 305 14.13 -24.48 -0.96
N ASP A 306 14.79 -25.48 -1.55
CA ASP A 306 15.43 -25.39 -2.87
C ASP A 306 15.32 -26.73 -3.61
N ASN A 307 14.09 -27.21 -3.77
CA ASN A 307 13.78 -28.52 -4.36
C ASN A 307 12.84 -28.38 -5.56
N ILE A 308 13.01 -29.23 -6.56
CA ILE A 308 12.10 -29.41 -7.69
C ILE A 308 11.29 -30.70 -7.42
N TYR A 309 9.97 -30.61 -7.53
CA TYR A 309 9.02 -31.70 -7.27
C TYR A 309 8.17 -32.00 -8.51
#